data_AF-A0A4R7S4J4-F1
#
_entry.id   AF-A0A4R7S4J4-F1
#
_cell.length_a   1.000
_cell.length_b   1.000
_cell.length_c   1.000
_cell.angle_alpha   90.00
_cell.angle_beta   90.00
_cell.angle_gamma   90.00
#
_symmetry.space_group_name_H-M   'P 1'
#
loop_
_entity.id
_entity.type
_entity.pdbx_description
1 polymer ?
#
loop_
_entity_poly.entity_id
_entity_poly.type
_entity_poly.pdbx_seq_one_letter_code
_entity_poly.pdbx_strand_id
1 'polypeptide(L)'
;MKTVALLPALAFLAFSAIAEAQSDTAHHRAVYKQINENEASLKKVSGKYKDEPLEFTLTGWMEDGKLVKIVAKSNEDGAGVEEFYLEDEAPLFVFSSYFKNHLSKTPERVENRLYFKDGDIFKWLTTEKDAGVLHGEDYVSEGERLTSNCAAFVTVLKKKGSAAASNAQAMQVLEGVFVGIEEGDYFHWNMRNSAGEDVSFFMLQPDASVEKVIASPEKFIGRKCQVTWKKSTENIPEAGGKMEIEQIISVQWLGKK
;
A
#
# COMPACT_ATOMS: atom_id res chain seq x y z
N MET A 1 -3.23 -83.89 4.49
CA MET A 1 -4.20 -83.04 5.24
C MET A 1 -3.71 -81.61 5.10
N LYS A 2 -4.38 -80.75 4.28
CA LYS A 2 -5.37 -79.71 4.69
C LYS A 2 -4.80 -78.85 5.84
N THR A 3 -4.52 -77.55 5.74
CA THR A 3 -5.30 -76.34 5.31
C THR A 3 -4.30 -75.16 5.13
N VAL A 4 -4.29 -74.34 4.05
CA VAL A 4 -5.07 -73.11 3.74
C VAL A 4 -4.98 -71.95 4.76
N ALA A 5 -4.72 -70.74 4.19
CA ALA A 5 -5.00 -69.37 4.67
C ALA A 5 -4.01 -68.72 5.67
N LEU A 6 -3.70 -67.41 5.64
CA LEU A 6 -4.28 -66.24 4.97
C LEU A 6 -3.22 -65.10 4.94
N LEU A 7 -3.19 -64.28 3.88
CA LEU A 7 -2.66 -62.91 3.94
C LEU A 7 -3.51 -62.07 4.92
N PRO A 8 -2.93 -60.98 5.47
CA PRO A 8 -3.60 -59.70 5.28
C PRO A 8 -2.65 -58.68 4.64
N ALA A 9 -3.07 -58.23 3.47
CA ALA A 9 -2.69 -56.95 2.90
C ALA A 9 -3.48 -55.82 3.59
N LEU A 10 -2.95 -54.60 3.44
CA LEU A 10 -3.59 -53.30 3.65
C LEU A 10 -3.82 -52.81 5.09
N ALA A 11 -2.95 -51.88 5.51
CA ALA A 11 -3.35 -50.66 6.20
C ALA A 11 -2.26 -49.58 6.02
N PHE A 12 -2.09 -49.07 4.80
CA PHE A 12 -1.27 -47.88 4.53
C PHE A 12 -1.99 -46.96 3.54
N LEU A 13 -3.21 -46.53 3.90
CA LEU A 13 -3.95 -45.51 3.16
C LEU A 13 -4.67 -44.59 4.14
N ALA A 14 -3.92 -43.75 4.85
CA ALA A 14 -4.50 -42.63 5.60
C ALA A 14 -3.53 -41.44 5.80
N PHE A 15 -2.37 -41.40 5.13
CA PHE A 15 -1.41 -40.29 5.28
C PHE A 15 -1.21 -39.44 4.01
N SER A 16 -1.75 -39.82 2.86
CA SER A 16 -1.54 -39.08 1.61
C SER A 16 -2.31 -37.77 1.54
N ALA A 17 -3.48 -37.66 2.18
CA ALA A 17 -4.34 -36.48 2.05
C ALA A 17 -3.76 -35.21 2.70
N ILE A 18 -2.97 -35.34 3.78
CA ILE A 18 -2.37 -34.18 4.47
C ILE A 18 -1.14 -33.67 3.71
N ALA A 19 -0.36 -34.57 3.10
CA ALA A 19 0.79 -34.20 2.27
C ALA A 19 0.36 -33.53 0.96
N GLU A 20 -0.70 -34.02 0.31
CA GLU A 20 -1.26 -33.39 -0.90
C GLU A 20 -1.89 -32.02 -0.63
N ALA A 21 -2.58 -31.85 0.52
CA ALA A 21 -3.15 -30.57 0.93
C ALA A 21 -2.10 -29.52 1.36
N GLN A 22 -0.85 -29.92 1.63
CA GLN A 22 0.28 -29.00 1.70
C GLN A 22 0.88 -28.72 0.31
N SER A 23 0.87 -29.70 -0.60
CA SER A 23 1.42 -29.55 -1.94
C SER A 23 0.66 -28.53 -2.79
N ASP A 24 -0.67 -28.53 -2.74
CA ASP A 24 -1.55 -27.71 -3.60
C ASP A 24 -1.38 -26.19 -3.45
N THR A 25 -0.86 -25.75 -2.32
CA THR A 25 -0.72 -24.34 -1.91
C THR A 25 0.73 -23.97 -1.58
N ALA A 26 1.68 -24.84 -1.96
CA ALA A 26 3.10 -24.64 -1.65
C ALA A 26 3.65 -23.34 -2.28
N HIS A 27 3.29 -23.07 -3.54
CA HIS A 27 3.66 -21.83 -4.25
C HIS A 27 3.14 -20.60 -3.51
N HIS A 28 1.85 -20.56 -3.19
CA HIS A 28 1.21 -19.48 -2.44
C HIS A 28 1.91 -19.17 -1.12
N ARG A 29 2.23 -20.21 -0.34
CA ARG A 29 2.93 -20.05 0.93
C ARG A 29 4.37 -19.55 0.75
N ALA A 30 5.05 -19.97 -0.32
CA ALA A 30 6.39 -19.50 -0.65
C ALA A 30 6.38 -18.01 -0.99
N VAL A 31 5.47 -17.57 -1.86
CA VAL A 31 5.29 -16.15 -2.22
C VAL A 31 4.90 -15.31 -1.00
N TYR A 32 3.92 -15.76 -0.21
CA TYR A 32 3.55 -15.11 1.06
C TYR A 32 4.76 -14.92 1.99
N LYS A 33 5.56 -15.99 2.16
CA LYS A 33 6.74 -15.96 3.03
C LYS A 33 7.78 -14.99 2.50
N GLN A 34 8.15 -15.08 1.22
CA GLN A 34 9.14 -14.22 0.57
C GLN A 34 8.77 -12.74 0.70
N ILE A 35 7.52 -12.38 0.40
CA ILE A 35 7.04 -11.00 0.48
C ILE A 35 7.16 -10.46 1.91
N ASN A 36 6.75 -11.23 2.91
CA ASN A 36 6.81 -10.78 4.31
C ASN A 36 8.24 -10.72 4.85
N GLU A 37 9.14 -11.63 4.45
CA GLU A 37 10.56 -11.57 4.81
C GLU A 37 11.26 -10.35 4.20
N ASN A 38 10.87 -9.94 2.99
CA ASN A 38 11.45 -8.81 2.27
C ASN A 38 10.69 -7.49 2.47
N GLU A 39 9.57 -7.49 3.20
CA GLU A 39 8.61 -6.36 3.24
C GLU A 39 9.26 -5.01 3.53
N ALA A 40 10.20 -4.99 4.47
CA ALA A 40 10.90 -3.78 4.90
C ALA A 40 11.79 -3.15 3.80
N SER A 41 12.19 -3.94 2.80
CA SER A 41 13.02 -3.50 1.66
C SER A 41 12.19 -3.05 0.46
N LEU A 42 10.90 -3.37 0.42
CA LEU A 42 10.02 -3.06 -0.71
C LEU A 42 9.59 -1.60 -0.70
N LYS A 43 9.35 -1.04 -1.89
CA LYS A 43 8.85 0.34 -2.02
C LYS A 43 7.39 0.39 -1.57
N LYS A 44 7.14 1.10 -0.47
CA LYS A 44 5.79 1.32 0.07
C LYS A 44 5.08 2.46 -0.65
N VAL A 45 3.80 2.27 -0.98
CA VAL A 45 2.89 3.27 -1.55
C VAL A 45 1.58 3.28 -0.78
N SER A 46 0.87 4.40 -0.78
CA SER A 46 -0.42 4.51 -0.09
C SER A 46 -1.46 5.24 -0.92
N GLY A 47 -2.72 4.91 -0.72
CA GLY A 47 -3.84 5.50 -1.44
C GLY A 47 -5.14 5.37 -0.68
N LYS A 48 -6.19 5.98 -1.24
CA LYS A 48 -7.56 5.80 -0.80
C LYS A 48 -8.40 5.40 -1.99
N TYR A 49 -9.31 4.45 -1.79
CA TYR A 49 -10.31 4.05 -2.77
C TYR A 49 -11.68 4.21 -2.14
N LYS A 50 -12.63 4.74 -2.92
CA LYS A 50 -14.00 4.97 -2.49
C LYS A 50 -14.93 4.21 -3.43
N ASP A 51 -15.80 3.43 -2.82
CA ASP A 51 -16.88 2.70 -3.47
C ASP A 51 -18.11 2.84 -2.57
N GLU A 52 -18.83 3.95 -2.73
CA GLU A 52 -19.78 4.44 -1.71
C GLU A 52 -20.81 3.36 -1.30
N PRO A 53 -21.05 3.15 0.00
CA PRO A 53 -20.58 3.94 1.15
C PRO A 53 -19.18 3.57 1.69
N LEU A 54 -18.51 2.59 1.10
CA LEU A 54 -17.23 2.06 1.57
C LEU A 54 -16.05 2.97 1.19
N GLU A 55 -15.19 3.27 2.17
CA GLU A 55 -13.88 3.87 1.94
C GLU A 55 -12.79 2.91 2.42
N PHE A 56 -11.80 2.67 1.54
CA PHE A 56 -10.64 1.85 1.83
C PHE A 56 -9.40 2.71 1.96
N THR A 57 -8.71 2.58 3.08
CA THR A 57 -7.32 3.02 3.21
C THR A 57 -6.41 1.92 2.69
N LEU A 58 -5.63 2.23 1.66
CA LEU A 58 -4.78 1.27 0.96
C LEU A 58 -3.31 1.52 1.26
N THR A 59 -2.57 0.44 1.52
CA THR A 59 -1.11 0.41 1.53
C THR A 59 -0.64 -0.66 0.55
N GLY A 60 0.28 -0.33 -0.34
CA GLY A 60 0.88 -1.27 -1.29
C GLY A 60 2.38 -1.38 -1.09
N TRP A 61 2.94 -2.53 -1.48
CA TRP A 61 4.38 -2.76 -1.54
C TRP A 61 4.74 -3.19 -2.96
N MET A 62 5.76 -2.53 -3.50
CA MET A 62 6.22 -2.69 -4.87
C MET A 62 7.57 -3.41 -4.91
N GLU A 63 7.72 -4.30 -5.88
CA GLU A 63 8.97 -4.91 -6.31
C GLU A 63 9.06 -4.72 -7.83
N ASP A 64 10.18 -4.20 -8.33
CA ASP A 64 10.41 -3.99 -9.77
C ASP A 64 9.27 -3.28 -10.53
N GLY A 65 8.63 -2.31 -9.87
CA GLY A 65 7.54 -1.53 -10.47
C GLY A 65 6.19 -2.24 -10.54
N LYS A 66 6.08 -3.46 -10.01
CA LYS A 66 4.82 -4.21 -9.84
C LYS A 66 4.39 -4.23 -8.38
N LEU A 67 3.08 -4.21 -8.12
CA LEU A 67 2.57 -4.48 -6.77
C LEU A 67 2.71 -5.97 -6.46
N VAL A 68 3.29 -6.27 -5.30
CA VAL A 68 3.40 -7.65 -4.78
C VAL A 68 2.53 -7.85 -3.53
N LYS A 69 2.21 -6.79 -2.80
CA LYS A 69 1.30 -6.82 -1.65
C LYS A 69 0.40 -5.59 -1.61
N ILE A 70 -0.86 -5.78 -1.21
CA ILE A 70 -1.79 -4.71 -0.88
C ILE A 70 -2.43 -5.02 0.48
N VAL A 71 -2.54 -4.01 1.33
CA VAL A 71 -3.32 -4.06 2.57
C VAL A 71 -4.42 -3.01 2.45
N ALA A 72 -5.66 -3.47 2.49
CA ALA A 72 -6.87 -2.65 2.43
C ALA A 72 -7.60 -2.70 3.78
N LYS A 73 -7.97 -1.52 4.30
CA LYS A 73 -8.74 -1.37 5.52
C LYS A 73 -10.00 -0.57 5.22
N SER A 74 -11.17 -1.19 5.39
CA SER A 74 -12.47 -0.54 5.21
C SER A 74 -12.86 0.31 6.42
N ASN A 75 -13.83 1.20 6.23
CA ASN A 75 -14.43 2.05 7.26
C ASN A 75 -15.64 1.43 7.96
N GLU A 76 -16.23 0.34 7.44
CA GLU A 76 -17.45 -0.27 7.99
C GLU A 76 -17.19 -1.42 8.98
N ASP A 77 -16.20 -2.28 8.72
CA ASP A 77 -15.99 -3.47 9.53
C ASP A 77 -15.03 -3.17 10.65
N GLY A 78 -15.49 -3.23 11.91
CA GLY A 78 -14.78 -2.83 13.13
C GLY A 78 -13.32 -3.31 13.27
N ALA A 79 -12.41 -2.69 12.52
CA ALA A 79 -11.00 -3.04 12.29
C ALA A 79 -10.72 -4.26 11.38
N GLY A 80 -11.58 -4.54 10.40
CA GLY A 80 -11.30 -5.54 9.36
C GLY A 80 -10.12 -5.17 8.47
N VAL A 81 -9.41 -6.17 7.95
CA VAL A 81 -8.29 -5.98 7.01
C VAL A 81 -8.30 -7.08 5.96
N GLU A 82 -8.10 -6.67 4.71
CA GLU A 82 -7.80 -7.56 3.59
C GLU A 82 -6.36 -7.34 3.16
N GLU A 83 -5.56 -8.41 3.17
CA GLU A 83 -4.21 -8.45 2.65
C GLU A 83 -4.16 -9.29 1.39
N PHE A 84 -3.85 -8.65 0.26
CA PHE A 84 -3.66 -9.29 -1.02
C PHE A 84 -2.17 -9.52 -1.24
N TYR A 85 -1.80 -10.76 -1.57
CA TYR A 85 -0.48 -11.16 -2.01
C TYR A 85 -0.60 -11.50 -3.49
N LEU A 86 0.20 -10.82 -4.31
CA LEU A 86 -0.02 -10.74 -5.75
C LEU A 86 1.06 -11.48 -6.53
N GLU A 87 0.65 -12.06 -7.64
CA GLU A 87 1.53 -12.54 -8.71
C GLU A 87 1.07 -11.86 -10.01
N ASP A 88 1.99 -11.18 -10.69
CA ASP A 88 1.68 -10.35 -11.86
C ASP A 88 0.51 -9.37 -11.64
N GLU A 89 0.45 -8.79 -10.44
CA GLU A 89 -0.57 -7.82 -10.00
C GLU A 89 -2.00 -8.38 -9.92
N ALA A 90 -2.17 -9.70 -10.05
CA ALA A 90 -3.41 -10.41 -9.78
C ALA A 90 -3.37 -11.10 -8.40
N PRO A 91 -4.51 -11.32 -7.72
CA PRO A 91 -4.54 -12.06 -6.47
C PRO A 91 -3.99 -13.47 -6.65
N LEU A 92 -2.94 -13.80 -5.90
CA LEU A 92 -2.49 -15.17 -5.72
C LEU A 92 -3.06 -15.72 -4.40
N PHE A 93 -2.95 -14.93 -3.33
CA PHE A 93 -3.42 -15.29 -2.00
C PHE A 93 -4.03 -14.08 -1.30
N VAL A 94 -5.17 -14.26 -0.65
CA VAL A 94 -5.81 -13.22 0.16
C VAL A 94 -5.98 -13.71 1.59
N PHE A 95 -5.48 -12.93 2.54
CA PHE A 95 -5.82 -13.04 3.94
C PHE A 95 -6.85 -11.97 4.27
N SER A 96 -8.04 -12.36 4.71
CA SER A 96 -9.06 -11.42 5.18
C SER A 96 -9.32 -11.67 6.66
N SER A 97 -9.50 -10.62 7.44
CA SER A 97 -10.00 -10.75 8.80
C SER A 97 -11.00 -9.67 9.12
N TYR A 98 -12.03 -10.03 9.88
CA TYR A 98 -13.09 -9.13 10.33
C TYR A 98 -13.58 -9.58 11.70
N PHE A 99 -14.33 -8.71 12.37
CA PHE A 99 -15.00 -9.05 13.61
C PHE A 99 -16.48 -9.33 13.36
N LYS A 100 -16.89 -10.58 13.57
CA LYS A 100 -18.30 -10.95 13.65
C LYS A 100 -18.90 -10.33 14.92
N ASN A 101 -20.10 -9.79 14.79
CA ASN A 101 -20.79 -9.08 15.87
C ASN A 101 -19.89 -7.96 16.45
N HIS A 102 -19.29 -7.11 15.62
CA HIS A 102 -18.33 -6.09 16.05
C HIS A 102 -18.87 -5.10 17.11
N LEU A 103 -20.21 -4.99 17.25
CA LEU A 103 -20.88 -4.19 18.29
C LEU A 103 -21.10 -4.95 19.61
N SER A 104 -20.75 -6.24 19.67
CA SER A 104 -20.85 -7.09 20.86
C SER A 104 -19.74 -6.77 21.86
N LYS A 105 -19.98 -7.06 23.14
CA LYS A 105 -18.95 -7.02 24.21
C LYS A 105 -17.85 -8.06 24.00
N THR A 106 -18.13 -9.10 23.22
CA THR A 106 -17.19 -10.18 22.87
C THR A 106 -17.21 -10.37 21.36
N PRO A 107 -16.58 -9.47 20.59
CA PRO A 107 -16.53 -9.60 19.14
C PRO A 107 -15.64 -10.81 18.80
N GLU A 108 -16.09 -11.64 17.86
CA GLU A 108 -15.36 -12.82 17.42
C GLU A 108 -14.56 -12.46 16.17
N ARG A 109 -13.24 -12.67 16.19
CA ARG A 109 -12.42 -12.45 15.01
C ARG A 109 -12.52 -13.66 14.09
N VAL A 110 -12.94 -13.41 12.86
CA VAL A 110 -12.90 -14.39 11.78
C VAL A 110 -11.69 -14.08 10.90
N GLU A 111 -10.97 -15.12 10.50
CA GLU A 111 -9.89 -15.07 9.55
C GLU A 111 -10.19 -16.00 8.37
N ASN A 112 -10.06 -15.47 7.16
CA ASN A 112 -10.20 -16.19 5.91
C ASN A 112 -8.84 -16.22 5.20
N ARG A 113 -8.53 -17.36 4.59
CA ARG A 113 -7.35 -17.60 3.75
C ARG A 113 -7.84 -18.14 2.42
N LEU A 114 -7.82 -17.30 1.40
CA LEU A 114 -8.35 -17.59 0.07
C LEU A 114 -7.19 -17.75 -0.90
N TYR A 115 -7.11 -18.89 -1.56
CA TYR A 115 -6.05 -19.24 -2.51
C TYR A 115 -6.62 -19.22 -3.93
N PHE A 116 -5.94 -18.49 -4.80
CA PHE A 116 -6.35 -18.30 -6.18
C PHE A 116 -5.54 -19.17 -7.13
N LYS A 117 -6.18 -19.66 -8.18
CA LYS A 117 -5.55 -20.33 -9.31
C LYS A 117 -6.34 -19.98 -10.56
N ASP A 118 -5.65 -19.52 -11.60
CA ASP A 118 -6.26 -19.14 -12.87
C ASP A 118 -7.35 -18.05 -12.73
N GLY A 119 -7.25 -17.21 -11.70
CA GLY A 119 -8.22 -16.15 -11.40
C GLY A 119 -9.36 -16.55 -10.45
N ASP A 120 -9.51 -17.84 -10.18
CA ASP A 120 -10.59 -18.38 -9.34
C ASP A 120 -10.10 -18.81 -7.96
N ILE A 121 -10.95 -18.69 -6.94
CA ILE A 121 -10.69 -19.29 -5.64
C ILE A 121 -10.84 -20.80 -5.76
N PHE A 122 -9.75 -21.54 -5.58
CA PHE A 122 -9.81 -23.01 -5.55
C PHE A 122 -9.80 -23.57 -4.12
N LYS A 123 -9.46 -22.73 -3.13
CA LYS A 123 -9.41 -23.11 -1.71
C LYS A 123 -9.71 -21.92 -0.82
N TRP A 124 -10.68 -22.09 0.07
CA TRP A 124 -11.06 -21.11 1.09
C TRP A 124 -11.03 -21.78 2.46
N LEU A 125 -10.12 -21.32 3.32
CA LEU A 125 -10.05 -21.75 4.72
C LEU A 125 -10.57 -20.63 5.62
N THR A 126 -11.50 -20.94 6.51
CA THR A 126 -12.05 -19.98 7.46
C THR A 126 -11.86 -20.46 8.90
N THR A 127 -11.68 -19.52 9.83
CA THR A 127 -11.72 -19.80 11.28
C THR A 127 -13.13 -19.63 11.86
N GLU A 128 -14.12 -19.24 11.05
CA GLU A 128 -15.49 -19.10 11.51
C GLU A 128 -16.04 -20.44 12.00
N LYS A 129 -16.49 -20.44 13.26
CA LYS A 129 -17.18 -21.59 13.84
C LYS A 129 -18.58 -21.69 13.25
N ASP A 130 -18.98 -22.92 12.97
CA ASP A 130 -20.28 -23.22 12.35
C ASP A 130 -20.50 -22.44 11.04
N ALA A 131 -19.41 -22.19 10.30
CA ALA A 131 -19.50 -21.62 8.97
C ALA A 131 -20.48 -22.45 8.13
N GLY A 132 -21.37 -21.74 7.42
CA GLY A 132 -22.26 -22.38 6.46
C GLY A 132 -21.46 -23.22 5.45
N VAL A 133 -22.11 -24.23 4.86
CA VAL A 133 -21.50 -24.94 3.74
C VAL A 133 -21.32 -23.94 2.61
N LEU A 134 -20.08 -23.59 2.31
CA LEU A 134 -19.76 -22.75 1.16
C LEU A 134 -20.01 -23.54 -0.13
N HIS A 135 -20.86 -23.00 -0.99
CA HIS A 135 -21.21 -23.57 -2.28
C HIS A 135 -20.40 -22.91 -3.40
N GLY A 136 -20.41 -23.51 -4.60
CA GLY A 136 -19.63 -22.98 -5.73
C GLY A 136 -19.94 -21.52 -6.07
N GLU A 137 -21.19 -21.08 -5.87
CA GLU A 137 -21.61 -19.69 -6.05
C GLU A 137 -20.92 -18.72 -5.07
N ASP A 138 -20.65 -19.15 -3.83
CA ASP A 138 -19.94 -18.33 -2.85
C ASP A 138 -18.49 -18.10 -3.27
N TYR A 139 -17.83 -19.13 -3.81
CA TYR A 139 -16.46 -19.04 -4.33
C TYR A 139 -16.38 -18.11 -5.54
N VAL A 140 -17.36 -18.20 -6.45
CA VAL A 140 -17.41 -17.32 -7.64
C VAL A 140 -17.65 -15.88 -7.21
N SER A 141 -18.67 -15.62 -6.39
CA SER A 141 -19.01 -14.26 -5.96
C SER A 141 -17.88 -13.59 -5.19
N GLU A 142 -17.25 -14.31 -4.26
CA GLU A 142 -16.12 -13.79 -3.49
C GLU A 142 -14.87 -13.61 -4.36
N GLY A 143 -14.63 -14.53 -5.30
CA GLY A 143 -13.54 -14.44 -6.27
C GLY A 143 -13.66 -13.21 -7.17
N GLU A 144 -14.85 -12.95 -7.71
CA GLU A 144 -15.17 -11.76 -8.51
C GLU A 144 -14.98 -10.48 -7.70
N ARG A 145 -15.47 -10.44 -6.46
CA ARG A 145 -15.33 -9.29 -5.56
C ARG A 145 -13.86 -8.98 -5.29
N LEU A 146 -13.09 -9.97 -4.85
CA LEU A 146 -11.68 -9.81 -4.51
C LEU A 146 -10.83 -9.44 -5.74
N THR A 147 -11.10 -10.05 -6.89
CA THR A 147 -10.38 -9.74 -8.14
C THR A 147 -10.69 -8.33 -8.63
N SER A 148 -11.97 -7.92 -8.59
CA SER A 148 -12.40 -6.58 -8.97
C SER A 148 -11.80 -5.51 -8.04
N ASN A 149 -11.86 -5.73 -6.73
CA ASN A 149 -11.26 -4.86 -5.74
C ASN A 149 -9.75 -4.75 -5.93
N CYS A 150 -9.05 -5.88 -6.12
CA CYS A 150 -7.63 -5.89 -6.37
C CYS A 150 -7.26 -5.07 -7.62
N ALA A 151 -7.97 -5.25 -8.73
CA ALA A 151 -7.72 -4.48 -9.95
C ALA A 151 -7.93 -2.96 -9.74
N ALA A 152 -8.97 -2.57 -9.01
CA ALA A 152 -9.21 -1.17 -8.64
C ALA A 152 -8.12 -0.62 -7.72
N PHE A 153 -7.70 -1.38 -6.70
CA PHE A 153 -6.65 -1.00 -5.76
C PHE A 153 -5.29 -0.89 -6.46
N VAL A 154 -4.94 -1.83 -7.34
CA VAL A 154 -3.77 -1.77 -8.19
C VAL A 154 -3.80 -0.50 -9.03
N THR A 155 -4.93 -0.15 -9.64
CA THR A 155 -5.06 1.09 -10.42
C THR A 155 -4.79 2.33 -9.56
N VAL A 156 -5.35 2.41 -8.35
CA VAL A 156 -5.13 3.55 -7.43
C VAL A 156 -3.68 3.62 -6.96
N LEU A 157 -3.14 2.50 -6.50
CA LEU A 157 -1.80 2.41 -5.92
C LEU A 157 -0.73 2.53 -6.99
N LYS A 158 -0.97 2.08 -8.22
CA LYS A 158 -0.09 2.35 -9.36
C LYS A 158 -0.22 3.78 -9.80
N LYS A 159 -1.41 4.41 -9.87
CA LYS A 159 -1.49 5.86 -10.11
C LYS A 159 -0.72 6.66 -9.07
N LYS A 160 -0.64 6.19 -7.82
CA LYS A 160 0.16 6.82 -6.74
C LYS A 160 1.63 6.40 -6.73
N GLY A 161 1.95 5.17 -7.14
CA GLY A 161 3.32 4.66 -7.34
C GLY A 161 3.97 5.17 -8.62
N SER A 162 3.14 5.52 -9.60
CA SER A 162 3.41 6.22 -10.84
C SER A 162 3.19 7.72 -10.72
N ALA A 163 2.53 8.24 -9.67
CA ALA A 163 2.64 9.64 -9.24
C ALA A 163 3.87 9.85 -8.35
N ALA A 164 4.33 8.79 -7.68
CA ALA A 164 5.71 8.67 -7.21
C ALA A 164 6.70 8.40 -8.37
N ALA A 165 6.22 8.33 -9.61
CA ALA A 165 7.01 8.31 -10.85
C ALA A 165 6.55 9.35 -11.89
N SER A 166 5.64 10.28 -11.55
CA SER A 166 5.32 11.43 -12.39
C SER A 166 5.94 12.62 -11.68
N ASN A 167 7.18 12.85 -12.08
CA ASN A 167 8.11 13.88 -11.63
C ASN A 167 8.93 13.54 -10.37
N ALA A 168 9.68 12.42 -10.44
CA ALA A 168 11.11 12.57 -10.18
C ALA A 168 11.76 13.20 -11.43
N GLN A 169 11.45 14.48 -11.69
CA GLN A 169 12.51 15.33 -12.22
C GLN A 169 13.55 15.35 -11.11
N ALA A 170 14.81 15.06 -11.45
CA ALA A 170 15.88 14.87 -10.48
C ALA A 170 15.77 15.93 -9.38
N MET A 171 15.70 15.50 -8.12
CA MET A 171 15.66 16.43 -6.99
C MET A 171 16.83 17.39 -7.16
N GLN A 172 16.51 18.67 -7.29
CA GLN A 172 17.50 19.71 -7.50
C GLN A 172 17.83 20.32 -6.15
N VAL A 173 19.10 20.69 -6.00
CA VAL A 173 19.61 21.32 -4.81
C VAL A 173 20.00 22.74 -5.18
N LEU A 174 19.56 23.71 -4.39
CA LEU A 174 19.93 25.10 -4.56
C LEU A 174 20.36 25.70 -3.23
N GLU A 175 21.52 26.37 -3.24
CA GLU A 175 22.01 27.12 -2.09
C GLU A 175 21.68 28.60 -2.22
N GLY A 176 21.42 29.23 -1.08
CA GLY A 176 21.17 30.66 -1.03
C GLY A 176 20.85 31.15 0.37
N VAL A 177 20.29 32.36 0.44
CA VAL A 177 19.91 33.03 1.67
C VAL A 177 18.39 33.09 1.76
N PHE A 178 17.82 32.55 2.82
CA PHE A 178 16.38 32.59 3.03
C PHE A 178 15.91 34.02 3.29
N VAL A 179 14.88 34.45 2.55
CA VAL A 179 14.35 35.82 2.61
C VAL A 179 13.03 35.87 3.37
N GLY A 180 12.20 34.82 3.28
CA GLY A 180 10.94 34.73 4.01
C GLY A 180 9.97 33.73 3.39
N ILE A 181 8.79 33.61 3.99
CA ILE A 181 7.65 32.92 3.39
C ILE A 181 6.61 33.98 3.03
N GLU A 182 6.10 33.90 1.80
CA GLU A 182 4.96 34.68 1.37
C GLU A 182 3.69 33.85 1.52
N GLU A 183 2.66 34.47 2.10
CA GLU A 183 1.35 33.87 2.35
C GLU A 183 0.35 34.46 1.34
N GLY A 184 -0.02 33.67 0.33
CA GLY A 184 -1.10 33.96 -0.61
C GLY A 184 -2.09 32.80 -0.66
N ASP A 185 -2.65 32.51 -1.83
CA ASP A 185 -3.47 31.31 -2.04
C ASP A 185 -2.67 30.01 -1.78
N TYR A 186 -1.35 30.09 -1.95
CA TYR A 186 -0.39 29.07 -1.55
C TYR A 186 0.76 29.72 -0.79
N PHE A 187 1.44 28.94 0.06
CA PHE A 187 2.68 29.39 0.70
C PHE A 187 3.85 29.27 -0.27
N HIS A 188 4.69 30.30 -0.29
CA HIS A 188 5.86 30.38 -1.14
C HIS A 188 7.13 30.55 -0.30
N TRP A 189 8.11 29.66 -0.50
CA TRP A 189 9.44 29.80 0.05
C TRP A 189 10.26 30.76 -0.81
N ASN A 190 10.68 31.89 -0.25
CA ASN A 190 11.46 32.89 -0.97
C ASN A 190 12.92 32.90 -0.49
N MET A 191 13.85 32.85 -1.42
CA MET A 191 15.29 32.93 -1.13
C MET A 191 16.06 33.65 -2.24
N ARG A 192 17.25 34.15 -1.91
CA ARG A 192 18.20 34.71 -2.87
C ARG A 192 19.30 33.70 -3.14
N ASN A 193 19.47 33.29 -4.39
CA ASN A 193 20.48 32.29 -4.77
C ASN A 193 21.91 32.87 -4.77
N SER A 194 22.91 32.03 -5.01
CA SER A 194 24.32 32.44 -5.07
C SER A 194 24.65 33.42 -6.21
N ALA A 195 23.82 33.50 -7.25
CA ALA A 195 23.95 34.47 -8.34
C ALA A 195 23.32 35.83 -7.98
N GLY A 196 22.66 35.95 -6.83
CA GLY A 196 21.98 37.16 -6.38
C GLY A 196 20.55 37.31 -6.89
N GLU A 197 19.99 36.28 -7.51
CA GLU A 197 18.62 36.26 -8.05
C GLU A 197 17.63 35.82 -6.97
N ASP A 198 16.45 36.45 -6.96
CA ASP A 198 15.34 36.06 -6.10
C ASP A 198 14.58 34.89 -6.75
N VAL A 199 14.44 33.80 -6.00
CA VAL A 199 13.77 32.57 -6.42
C VAL A 199 12.69 32.19 -5.43
N SER A 200 11.61 31.59 -5.94
CA SER A 200 10.43 31.22 -5.16
C SER A 200 10.02 29.78 -5.45
N PHE A 201 9.64 29.04 -4.40
CA PHE A 201 9.18 27.65 -4.51
C PHE A 201 7.84 27.45 -3.82
N PHE A 202 6.95 26.68 -4.44
CA PHE A 202 5.67 26.29 -3.87
C PHE A 202 5.85 25.36 -2.66
N MET A 203 5.03 25.56 -1.63
CA MET A 203 5.04 24.77 -0.40
C MET A 203 3.74 23.97 -0.26
N LEU A 204 3.64 22.83 -0.95
CA LEU A 204 2.42 21.99 -0.93
C LEU A 204 2.48 20.83 0.06
N GLN A 205 3.56 20.05 -0.01
CA GLN A 205 3.80 18.89 0.86
C GLN A 205 5.27 18.84 1.28
N PRO A 206 5.77 19.86 1.99
CA PRO A 206 7.16 19.87 2.40
C PRO A 206 7.38 18.95 3.61
N ASP A 207 8.64 18.62 3.91
CA ASP A 207 8.97 17.81 5.08
C ASP A 207 8.99 18.63 6.40
N ALA A 208 9.21 17.92 7.51
CA ALA A 208 9.28 18.49 8.85
C ALA A 208 10.39 19.56 9.04
N SER A 209 11.37 19.67 8.14
CA SER A 209 12.41 20.70 8.21
C SER A 209 11.84 22.07 7.80
N VAL A 210 10.97 22.10 6.79
CA VAL A 210 10.32 23.31 6.29
C VAL A 210 9.11 23.68 7.15
N GLU A 211 8.35 22.71 7.65
CA GLU A 211 7.21 22.94 8.57
C GLU A 211 7.63 23.75 9.81
N LYS A 212 8.84 23.49 10.33
CA LYS A 212 9.42 24.26 11.45
C LYS A 212 9.64 25.74 11.13
N VAL A 213 9.87 26.06 9.86
CA VAL A 213 10.09 27.42 9.39
C VAL A 213 8.76 28.15 9.23
N ILE A 214 7.72 27.47 8.72
CA ILE A 214 6.36 28.03 8.60
C ILE A 214 5.86 28.56 9.94
N ALA A 215 6.14 27.85 11.04
CA ALA A 215 5.69 28.25 12.37
C ALA A 215 6.38 29.53 12.91
N SER A 216 7.53 29.93 12.37
CA SER A 216 8.29 31.11 12.84
C SER A 216 9.31 31.57 11.78
N PRO A 217 8.87 32.02 10.58
CA PRO A 217 9.76 32.28 9.45
C PRO A 217 10.77 33.39 9.75
N GLU A 218 10.38 34.37 10.56
CA GLU A 218 11.20 35.51 10.96
C GLU A 218 12.51 35.11 11.66
N LYS A 219 12.54 33.96 12.34
CA LYS A 219 13.74 33.44 13.02
C LYS A 219 14.81 32.93 12.06
N PHE A 220 14.46 32.78 10.79
CA PHE A 220 15.32 32.18 9.79
C PHE A 220 15.79 33.16 8.71
N ILE A 221 15.18 34.34 8.62
CA ILE A 221 15.50 35.35 7.60
C ILE A 221 17.00 35.70 7.66
N GLY A 222 17.63 35.76 6.49
CA GLY A 222 19.05 36.08 6.34
C GLY A 222 19.99 34.89 6.57
N ARG A 223 19.48 33.71 6.97
CA ARG A 223 20.31 32.52 7.15
C ARG A 223 20.58 31.84 5.80
N LYS A 224 21.82 31.36 5.65
CA LYS A 224 22.20 30.52 4.52
C LYS A 224 21.54 29.15 4.64
N CYS A 225 21.00 28.67 3.54
CA CYS A 225 20.33 27.38 3.45
C CYS A 225 20.61 26.72 2.11
N GLN A 226 20.40 25.41 2.11
CA GLN A 226 20.34 24.55 0.96
C GLN A 226 18.93 24.00 0.90
N VAL A 227 18.21 24.27 -0.18
CA VAL A 227 16.87 23.72 -0.40
C VAL A 227 16.94 22.56 -1.38
N THR A 228 16.22 21.49 -1.07
CA THR A 228 15.94 20.42 -2.03
C THR A 228 14.56 20.67 -2.61
N TRP A 229 14.46 20.73 -3.93
CA TRP A 229 13.22 21.04 -4.63
C TRP A 229 13.06 20.12 -5.85
N LYS A 230 11.85 20.08 -6.39
CA LYS A 230 11.52 19.33 -7.62
C LYS A 230 10.57 20.15 -8.46
N LYS A 231 10.60 19.97 -9.78
CA LYS A 231 9.44 20.37 -10.59
C LYS A 231 8.36 19.31 -10.45
N SER A 232 7.10 19.72 -10.35
CA SER A 232 5.97 18.81 -10.46
C SER A 232 4.85 19.43 -11.27
N THR A 233 3.98 18.58 -11.83
CA THR A 233 2.78 18.99 -12.55
C THR A 233 1.63 18.76 -11.59
N GLU A 234 1.12 19.82 -10.99
CA GLU A 234 0.05 19.74 -10.01
C GLU A 234 -1.23 20.32 -10.60
N ASN A 235 -2.37 19.78 -10.16
CA ASN A 235 -3.65 20.42 -10.43
C ASN A 235 -3.87 21.49 -9.36
N ILE A 236 -3.82 22.75 -9.77
CA ILE A 236 -4.01 23.93 -8.92
C ILE A 236 -5.33 24.59 -9.37
N PRO A 237 -6.48 24.20 -8.79
CA PRO A 237 -7.80 24.67 -9.24
C PRO A 237 -7.91 26.20 -9.27
N GLU A 238 -7.28 26.87 -8.32
CA GLU A 238 -7.26 28.32 -8.15
C GLU A 238 -6.44 29.02 -9.25
N ALA A 239 -5.51 28.32 -9.90
CA ALA A 239 -4.67 28.81 -10.99
C ALA A 239 -5.13 28.33 -12.38
N GLY A 240 -6.35 27.79 -12.50
CA GLY A 240 -6.93 27.39 -13.79
C GLY A 240 -6.63 25.95 -14.22
N GLY A 241 -6.19 25.08 -13.31
CA GLY A 241 -6.07 23.64 -13.53
C GLY A 241 -4.63 23.13 -13.45
N LYS A 242 -4.25 22.20 -14.35
CA LYS A 242 -2.93 21.57 -14.31
C LYS A 242 -1.83 22.55 -14.73
N MET A 243 -0.83 22.74 -13.87
CA MET A 243 0.34 23.58 -14.14
C MET A 243 1.63 22.92 -13.65
N GLU A 244 2.75 23.27 -14.28
CA GLU A 244 4.09 22.94 -13.78
C GLU A 244 4.50 23.95 -12.71
N ILE A 245 5.00 23.45 -11.58
CA ILE A 245 5.48 24.24 -10.45
C ILE A 245 6.84 23.74 -10.00
N GLU A 246 7.60 24.61 -9.33
CA GLU A 246 8.81 24.23 -8.59
C GLU A 246 8.45 24.15 -7.11
N GLN A 247 8.45 22.94 -6.56
CA GLN A 247 8.03 22.66 -5.18
C GLN A 247 9.24 22.40 -4.28
N ILE A 248 9.30 23.08 -3.13
CA ILE A 248 10.28 22.76 -2.09
C ILE A 248 9.88 21.48 -1.35
N ILE A 249 10.88 20.63 -1.08
CA ILE A 249 10.73 19.36 -0.36
C ILE A 249 11.34 19.45 1.03
N SER A 250 12.56 19.98 1.14
CA SER A 250 13.28 20.08 2.40
C SER A 250 14.24 21.25 2.41
N VAL A 251 14.66 21.67 3.62
CA VAL A 251 15.68 22.69 3.83
C VAL A 251 16.73 22.24 4.84
N GLN A 252 17.99 22.46 4.49
CA GLN A 252 19.13 22.32 5.36
C GLN A 252 19.80 23.68 5.59
N TRP A 253 20.02 24.07 6.83
CA TRP A 253 20.67 25.34 7.16
C TRP A 253 22.20 25.21 7.12
N LEU A 254 22.86 26.11 6.39
CA LEU A 254 24.31 26.10 6.17
C LEU A 254 24.99 27.14 7.07
N GLY A 255 25.44 26.72 8.25
CA GLY A 255 26.13 27.57 9.23
C GLY A 255 25.88 27.10 10.66
N LYS A 256 26.86 27.28 11.56
CA LYS A 256 26.72 26.91 12.98
C LYS A 256 25.76 27.86 13.71
N LYS A 257 25.01 27.28 14.65
CA LYS A 257 24.30 27.99 15.73
C LYS A 257 25.18 29.04 16.38
#